data_AF-A0A2E0GYY9-F1
#
_entry.id   AF-A0A2E0GYY9-F1
#
_cell.length_a   1.000
_cell.length_b   1.000
_cell.length_c   1.000
_cell.angle_alpha   90.00
_cell.angle_beta   90.00
_cell.angle_gamma   90.00
#
_symmetry.space_group_name_H-M   'P 1'
#
loop_
_entity.id
_entity.type
_entity.pdbx_description
1 polymer ?
#
loop_
_entity_poly.entity_id
_entity_poly.type
_entity_poly.pdbx_seq_one_letter_code
_entity_poly.pdbx_strand_id
1 'polypeptide(L)'
;IAPPISREIDRDSSTLGVQSYKFNPKCEIAQEVGWDTFFELNAEWQVMMDKTGLAHAISMNWWSDMTTMDKDFMSRWIESPLKSLYYSLQVLPDTQDKSDVYAALDNADVDSYLSEILSNENQPVTCDCAE
;
A
#
# COMPACT_ATOMS: atom_id res chain seq x y z
N ILE A 1 13.56 5.76 3.66
CA ILE A 1 13.63 5.95 2.18
C ILE A 1 12.93 4.76 1.57
N ALA A 2 11.87 4.95 0.80
CA ALA A 2 11.19 3.85 0.11
C ALA A 2 11.62 3.83 -1.37
N PRO A 3 11.96 2.65 -1.93
CA PRO A 3 12.15 2.53 -3.35
C PRO A 3 10.86 2.92 -4.09
N PRO A 4 10.96 3.50 -5.30
CA PRO A 4 9.78 3.84 -6.07
C PRO A 4 9.04 2.57 -6.53
N ILE A 5 7.74 2.69 -6.77
CA ILE A 5 6.92 1.59 -7.30
C ILE A 5 7.33 1.26 -8.75
N SER A 6 7.66 2.30 -9.53
CA SER A 6 8.15 2.19 -10.90
C SER A 6 9.27 3.20 -11.15
N ARG A 7 10.12 2.92 -12.15
CA ARG A 7 11.15 3.87 -12.61
C ARG A 7 10.56 5.03 -13.38
N GLU A 8 9.34 4.90 -13.89
CA GLU A 8 8.59 5.99 -14.49
C GLU A 8 7.29 6.16 -13.70
N ILE A 9 7.08 7.34 -13.15
CA ILE A 9 5.89 7.65 -12.35
C ILE A 9 5.32 8.99 -12.72
N ASP A 10 4.00 9.08 -12.66
CA ASP A 10 3.29 10.34 -12.72
C ASP A 10 2.99 10.85 -11.31
N ARG A 11 3.20 12.14 -11.09
CA ARG A 11 2.85 12.83 -9.85
C ARG A 11 1.77 13.83 -10.15
N ASP A 12 0.60 13.61 -9.57
CA ASP A 12 -0.51 14.54 -9.64
C ASP A 12 -0.44 15.53 -8.47
N SER A 13 -0.50 16.82 -8.80
CA SER A 13 -0.48 17.92 -7.86
C SER A 13 -1.63 18.88 -8.17
N SER A 14 -2.36 19.28 -7.14
CA SER A 14 -3.46 20.25 -7.28
C SER A 14 -3.00 21.62 -7.78
N THR A 15 -1.72 21.97 -7.61
CA THR A 15 -1.15 23.26 -8.02
C THR A 15 -0.30 23.17 -9.29
N LEU A 16 0.31 22.02 -9.56
CA LEU A 16 1.29 21.85 -10.65
C LEU A 16 0.78 20.93 -11.78
N GLY A 17 -0.41 20.34 -11.63
CA GLY A 17 -0.94 19.34 -12.54
C GLY A 17 -0.17 18.02 -12.46
N VAL A 18 -0.32 17.20 -13.50
CA VAL A 18 0.37 15.93 -13.64
C VAL A 18 1.76 16.14 -14.23
N GLN A 19 2.78 15.64 -13.54
CA GLN A 19 4.17 15.65 -14.02
C GLN A 19 4.75 14.25 -14.02
N SER A 20 5.31 13.84 -15.16
CA SER A 20 5.99 12.56 -15.31
C SER A 20 7.46 12.67 -14.91
N TYR A 21 7.90 11.73 -14.08
CA TYR A 21 9.28 11.62 -13.62
C TYR A 21 9.87 10.28 -14.02
N LYS A 22 11.13 10.31 -14.48
CA LYS A 22 11.92 9.12 -14.77
C LYS A 22 13.09 9.03 -13.80
N PHE A 23 13.10 8.01 -12.96
CA PHE A 23 14.23 7.68 -12.10
C PHE A 23 15.40 7.16 -12.92
N ASN A 24 16.59 7.16 -12.32
CA ASN A 24 17.77 6.56 -12.92
C ASN A 24 17.49 5.08 -13.27
N PRO A 25 17.92 4.58 -14.45
CA PRO A 25 17.72 3.18 -14.82
C PRO A 25 18.25 2.16 -13.80
N LYS A 26 19.28 2.53 -13.05
CA LYS A 26 19.87 1.67 -11.99
C LYS A 26 19.15 1.75 -10.65
N CYS A 27 18.13 2.59 -10.51
CA CYS A 27 17.32 2.62 -9.29
C CYS A 27 16.53 1.31 -9.20
N GLU A 28 16.59 0.64 -8.07
CA GLU A 28 15.75 -0.52 -7.79
C GLU A 28 14.33 -0.07 -7.44
N ILE A 29 13.33 -0.82 -7.88
CA ILE A 29 11.92 -0.57 -7.53
C ILE A 29 11.49 -1.46 -6.36
N ALA A 30 10.38 -1.12 -5.71
CA ALA A 30 9.90 -1.83 -4.52
C ALA A 30 9.75 -3.34 -4.74
N GLN A 31 9.22 -3.76 -5.91
CA GLN A 31 9.11 -5.16 -6.28
C GLN A 31 10.46 -5.89 -6.38
N GLU A 32 11.52 -5.20 -6.83
CA GLU A 32 12.87 -5.77 -6.97
C GLU A 32 13.59 -5.86 -5.62
N VAL A 33 13.41 -4.86 -4.76
CA VAL A 33 14.03 -4.81 -3.42
C VAL A 33 13.41 -5.82 -2.48
N GLY A 34 12.08 -5.95 -2.49
CA GLY A 34 11.36 -6.84 -1.59
C GLY A 34 11.22 -6.29 -0.16
N TRP A 35 10.29 -6.89 0.58
CA TRP A 35 9.89 -6.41 1.91
C TRP A 35 10.99 -6.55 2.96
N ASP A 36 11.65 -7.70 3.04
CA ASP A 36 12.61 -7.97 4.12
C ASP A 36 13.83 -7.06 4.02
N THR A 37 14.38 -6.87 2.82
CA THR A 37 15.49 -5.95 2.58
C THR A 37 15.09 -4.50 2.89
N PHE A 38 13.87 -4.10 2.52
CA PHE A 38 13.35 -2.79 2.89
C PHE A 38 13.24 -2.62 4.41
N PHE A 39 12.69 -3.61 5.12
CA PHE A 39 12.57 -3.58 6.58
C PHE A 39 13.93 -3.44 7.26
N GLU A 40 14.90 -4.28 6.88
CA GLU A 40 16.26 -4.27 7.43
C GLU A 40 16.98 -2.95 7.18
N LEU A 41 16.89 -2.40 5.96
CA LEU A 41 17.50 -1.11 5.64
C LEU A 41 16.98 0.02 6.54
N ASN A 42 15.66 0.07 6.78
CA ASN A 42 15.07 1.08 7.67
C ASN A 42 15.49 0.86 9.13
N ALA A 43 15.60 -0.40 9.57
CA ALA A 43 16.07 -0.73 10.91
C ALA A 43 17.52 -0.25 11.12
N GLU A 44 18.43 -0.54 10.18
CA GLU A 44 19.83 -0.10 10.25
C GLU A 44 19.96 1.44 10.21
N TRP A 45 19.11 2.11 9.45
CA TRP A 45 19.05 3.59 9.45
C TRP A 45 18.65 4.14 10.80
N GLN A 46 17.67 3.52 11.48
CA GLN A 46 17.30 3.93 12.83
C GLN A 46 18.43 3.67 13.83
N VAL A 47 19.16 2.56 13.70
CA VAL A 47 20.36 2.29 14.51
C VAL A 47 21.44 3.34 14.29
N MET A 48 21.71 3.73 13.03
CA MET A 48 22.66 4.80 12.72
C MET A 48 22.21 6.13 13.31
N MET A 49 20.93 6.45 13.24
CA MET A 49 20.36 7.65 13.85
C MET A 49 20.56 7.64 15.37
N ASP A 50 20.18 6.56 16.04
CA ASP A 50 20.28 6.43 17.50
C ASP A 50 21.73 6.52 18.00
N LYS A 51 22.68 6.01 17.20
CA LYS A 51 24.12 6.03 17.54
C LYS A 51 24.80 7.38 17.25
N THR A 52 24.40 8.07 16.18
CA THR A 52 25.16 9.24 15.69
C THR A 52 24.42 10.56 15.88
N GLY A 53 23.09 10.56 15.88
CA GLY A 53 22.26 11.76 15.83
C GLY A 53 22.37 12.55 14.51
N LEU A 54 23.02 11.99 13.48
CA LEU A 54 23.32 12.69 12.23
C LEU A 54 22.41 12.28 11.05
N ALA A 55 21.48 11.36 11.28
CA ALA A 55 20.49 10.94 10.30
C ALA A 55 19.14 11.63 10.55
N HIS A 56 18.21 11.51 9.61
CA HIS A 56 16.82 11.88 9.88
C HIS A 56 16.11 10.69 10.53
N ALA A 57 15.25 10.95 11.51
CA ALA A 57 14.33 9.93 11.99
C ALA A 57 13.44 9.47 10.84
N ILE A 58 13.27 8.16 10.70
CA ILE A 58 12.48 7.58 9.61
C ILE A 58 11.18 7.00 10.15
N SER A 59 10.10 7.35 9.44
CA SER A 59 8.85 6.60 9.52
C SER A 59 8.75 5.69 8.31
N MET A 60 8.63 4.38 8.58
CA MET A 60 8.55 3.34 7.56
C MET A 60 7.08 3.11 7.18
N ASN A 61 6.79 2.87 5.91
CA ASN A 61 5.48 2.38 5.48
C ASN A 61 5.41 0.85 5.60
N TRP A 62 4.21 0.31 5.73
CA TRP A 62 3.98 -1.13 5.71
C TRP A 62 3.44 -1.54 4.34
N TRP A 63 4.03 -2.53 3.69
CA TRP A 63 3.65 -2.96 2.35
C TRP A 63 2.58 -4.07 2.43
N SER A 64 1.32 -3.66 2.44
CA SER A 64 0.16 -4.54 2.71
C SER A 64 -0.07 -5.66 1.72
N ASP A 65 0.48 -5.54 0.53
CA ASP A 65 0.45 -6.53 -0.56
C ASP A 65 1.67 -7.45 -0.56
N MET A 66 2.67 -7.18 0.29
CA MET A 66 3.91 -7.95 0.40
C MET A 66 4.03 -8.66 1.75
N THR A 67 3.31 -8.19 2.78
CA THR A 67 3.35 -8.76 4.13
C THR A 67 2.02 -8.55 4.85
N THR A 68 1.68 -9.45 5.77
CA THR A 68 0.44 -9.38 6.54
C THR A 68 0.68 -8.75 7.90
N MET A 69 -0.27 -7.93 8.36
CA MET A 69 -0.27 -7.34 9.70
C MET A 69 -0.73 -8.40 10.72
N ASP A 70 0.12 -9.37 11.00
CA ASP A 70 -0.13 -10.44 11.96
C ASP A 70 0.71 -10.31 13.25
N LYS A 71 0.59 -11.29 14.15
CA LYS A 71 1.34 -11.30 15.42
C LYS A 71 2.85 -11.40 15.21
N ASP A 72 3.28 -12.11 14.18
CA ASP A 72 4.70 -12.34 13.92
C ASP A 72 5.34 -11.06 13.38
N PHE A 73 4.66 -10.38 12.44
CA PHE A 73 5.02 -9.05 11.98
C PHE A 73 5.09 -8.05 13.14
N MET A 74 4.05 -7.98 13.97
CA MET A 74 4.00 -7.04 15.09
C MET A 74 5.10 -7.32 16.10
N SER A 75 5.39 -8.58 16.41
CA SER A 75 6.49 -8.95 17.32
C SER A 75 7.83 -8.52 16.75
N ARG A 76 8.11 -8.84 15.47
CA ARG A 76 9.32 -8.41 14.76
C ARG A 76 9.47 -6.89 14.76
N TRP A 77 8.39 -6.15 14.52
CA TRP A 77 8.43 -4.68 14.50
C TRP A 77 8.67 -4.07 15.88
N ILE A 78 8.00 -4.57 16.93
CA ILE A 78 8.18 -4.11 18.31
C ILE A 78 9.61 -4.37 18.81
N GLU A 79 10.19 -5.51 18.43
CA GLU A 79 11.56 -5.88 18.78
C GLU A 79 12.62 -5.15 17.94
N SER A 80 12.21 -4.51 16.85
CA SER A 80 13.10 -3.75 15.97
C SER A 80 13.49 -2.39 16.57
N PRO A 81 14.56 -1.75 16.07
CA PRO A 81 14.92 -0.39 16.49
C PRO A 81 13.92 0.67 16.05
N LEU A 82 13.03 0.37 15.08
CA LEU A 82 12.08 1.31 14.48
C LEU A 82 11.16 1.93 15.55
N LYS A 83 10.85 3.22 15.38
CA LYS A 83 10.01 3.98 16.35
C LYS A 83 8.63 4.31 15.83
N SER A 84 8.43 4.26 14.51
CA SER A 84 7.18 4.68 13.90
C SER A 84 6.90 3.91 12.61
N LEU A 85 5.62 3.74 12.35
CA LEU A 85 5.06 3.13 11.15
C LEU A 85 3.99 4.09 10.62
N TYR A 86 4.08 4.49 9.36
CA TYR A 86 3.31 5.64 8.85
C TYR A 86 1.92 5.26 8.34
N TYR A 87 1.85 4.50 7.25
CA TYR A 87 0.61 4.05 6.63
C TYR A 87 0.84 2.74 5.86
N SER A 88 -0.28 2.09 5.52
CA SER A 88 -0.34 0.94 4.63
C SER A 88 -0.16 1.37 3.17
N LEU A 89 0.80 0.79 2.47
CA LEU A 89 1.09 1.03 1.07
C LEU A 89 0.96 -0.28 0.29
N GLN A 90 0.48 -0.20 -0.94
CA GLN A 90 0.60 -1.28 -1.92
C GLN A 90 1.67 -0.87 -2.92
N VAL A 91 2.59 -1.77 -3.22
CA VAL A 91 3.81 -1.51 -4.00
C VAL A 91 3.97 -2.41 -5.21
N LEU A 92 3.17 -3.47 -5.33
CA LEU A 92 3.10 -4.29 -6.52
C LEU A 92 2.37 -3.52 -7.63
N PRO A 93 2.71 -3.80 -8.91
CA PRO A 93 1.98 -3.25 -10.04
C PRO A 93 0.51 -3.67 -10.01
N ASP A 94 -0.35 -2.84 -10.58
CA ASP A 94 -1.79 -3.06 -10.81
C ASP A 94 -2.68 -3.23 -9.55
N THR A 95 -2.11 -3.22 -8.34
CA THR A 95 -2.90 -3.32 -7.08
C THR A 95 -3.73 -2.06 -6.79
N GLN A 96 -3.35 -0.93 -7.39
CA GLN A 96 -3.99 0.38 -7.24
C GLN A 96 -4.53 0.92 -8.57
N ASP A 97 -4.74 0.05 -9.57
CA ASP A 97 -5.33 0.49 -10.84
C ASP A 97 -6.76 0.99 -10.61
N LYS A 98 -6.98 2.28 -10.89
CA LYS A 98 -8.29 2.95 -10.74
C LYS A 98 -9.10 2.92 -12.02
N SER A 99 -8.52 2.41 -13.12
CA SER A 99 -9.22 2.23 -14.38
C SER A 99 -10.13 1.00 -14.36
N ASP A 100 -9.85 0.05 -13.45
CA ASP A 100 -10.66 -1.12 -13.20
C ASP A 100 -11.10 -1.18 -11.73
N VAL A 101 -12.40 -0.98 -11.49
CA VAL A 101 -13.02 -1.12 -10.15
C VAL A 101 -12.84 -2.53 -9.60
N TYR A 102 -12.64 -3.53 -10.46
CA TYR A 102 -12.46 -4.93 -10.09
C TYR A 102 -11.01 -5.30 -9.78
N ALA A 103 -10.04 -4.38 -9.91
CA ALA A 103 -8.64 -4.68 -9.60
C ALA A 103 -8.40 -5.15 -8.14
N ALA A 104 -9.33 -4.85 -7.22
CA ALA A 104 -9.27 -5.24 -5.81
C ALA A 104 -10.14 -6.45 -5.43
N LEU A 105 -11.01 -6.96 -6.32
CA LEU A 105 -11.96 -8.03 -6.05
C LEU A 105 -11.87 -9.09 -7.14
N ASP A 106 -11.84 -10.38 -6.78
CA ASP A 106 -11.92 -11.43 -7.79
C ASP A 106 -13.27 -11.33 -8.51
N ASN A 107 -13.28 -11.48 -9.84
CA ASN A 107 -14.49 -11.31 -10.65
C ASN A 107 -15.64 -12.23 -10.16
N ALA A 108 -15.29 -13.40 -9.62
CA ALA A 108 -16.23 -14.34 -9.03
C ALA A 108 -16.94 -13.81 -7.77
N ASP A 109 -16.26 -13.03 -6.93
CA ASP A 109 -16.83 -12.44 -5.72
C ASP A 109 -17.82 -11.32 -6.07
N VAL A 110 -17.48 -10.54 -7.09
CA VAL A 110 -18.34 -9.49 -7.65
C VAL A 110 -19.60 -10.10 -8.25
N ASP A 111 -19.44 -11.12 -9.11
CA ASP A 111 -20.56 -11.79 -9.75
C ASP A 111 -21.48 -12.43 -8.71
N SER A 112 -20.91 -13.03 -7.66
CA SER A 112 -21.68 -13.56 -6.53
C SER A 112 -22.48 -12.46 -5.81
N TYR A 113 -21.85 -11.34 -5.47
CA TYR A 113 -22.51 -10.22 -4.79
C TYR A 113 -23.60 -9.57 -5.65
N LEU A 114 -23.33 -9.35 -6.94
CA LEU A 114 -24.31 -8.84 -7.89
C LEU A 114 -25.46 -9.82 -8.09
N SER A 115 -25.18 -11.12 -8.13
CA SER A 115 -26.22 -12.14 -8.21
C SER A 115 -27.11 -12.14 -6.95
N GLU A 116 -26.56 -11.88 -5.77
CA GLU A 116 -27.31 -11.77 -4.51
C GLU A 116 -28.20 -10.52 -4.51
N ILE A 117 -27.71 -9.37 -4.99
CA ILE A 117 -28.53 -8.15 -5.15
C ILE A 117 -29.65 -8.37 -6.16
N LEU A 118 -29.32 -8.90 -7.34
CA LEU A 118 -30.27 -9.06 -8.45
C LEU A 118 -31.26 -10.19 -8.20
N SER A 119 -30.89 -11.22 -7.44
CA SER A 119 -31.83 -12.27 -7.02
C SER A 119 -32.78 -11.82 -5.91
N ASN A 120 -32.43 -10.78 -5.15
CA ASN A 120 -33.32 -10.12 -4.18
C ASN A 120 -34.40 -9.23 -4.85
N GLU A 121 -34.40 -9.04 -6.17
CA GLU A 121 -35.48 -8.34 -6.89
C GLU A 121 -36.86 -9.03 -6.81
N ASN A 122 -36.92 -10.27 -6.30
CA ASN A 122 -38.19 -10.99 -6.07
C ASN A 122 -38.76 -10.84 -4.65
N GLN A 123 -38.11 -10.10 -3.75
CA GLN A 123 -38.77 -9.62 -2.54
C GLN A 123 -39.28 -8.19 -2.79
N PRO A 124 -40.59 -7.94 -2.62
CA PRO A 124 -41.10 -6.58 -2.74
C PRO A 124 -40.40 -5.71 -1.69
N VAL A 125 -39.64 -4.71 -2.16
CA VAL A 125 -39.10 -3.67 -1.30
C VAL A 125 -40.31 -2.95 -0.69
N THR A 126 -40.65 -3.28 0.55
CA THR A 126 -41.67 -2.55 1.32
C THR A 126 -41.08 -1.21 1.72
N CYS A 127 -41.11 -0.23 0.81
CA CYS A 127 -40.91 1.18 1.15
C CYS A 127 -42.15 1.62 1.95
N ASP A 128 -42.00 1.56 3.27
CA ASP A 128 -42.98 2.07 4.23
C ASP A 128 -42.83 3.60 4.34
N CYS A 129 -42.82 4.26 3.19
CA CYS A 129 -42.58 5.70 3.06
C CYS A 129 -43.88 6.49 3.31
N ALA A 130 -44.56 6.17 4.41
CA ALA A 130 -45.69 6.93 4.91
C ALA A 130 -45.19 8.13 5.74
N GLU A 131 -44.97 9.26 5.06
CA GLU A 131 -45.21 10.62 5.58
C GLU A 131 -45.50 11.58 4.43
#